data_AF-A0A7Y7B7B3-F1
#
_entry.id   AF-A0A7Y7B7B3-F1
#
_cell.length_a   1.000
_cell.length_b   1.000
_cell.length_c   1.000
_cell.angle_alpha   90.00
_cell.angle_beta   90.00
_cell.angle_gamma   90.00
#
_symmetry.space_group_name_H-M   'P 1'
#
loop_
_entity.id
_entity.type
_entity.pdbx_description
1 polymer ?
#
loop_
_entity_poly.entity_id
_entity_poly.type
_entity_poly.pdbx_seq_one_letter_code
_entity_poly.pdbx_strand_id
1 'polypeptide(L)'
;MVKNSSIGAGTGVRMTMSPQGPSVDFYDWVDGSRITRLGTLDRARPKLPDSAGIYEEIVEPNSWAPQLKSKTQGGPTGYAFLDFGKMPKGCPLY
;
A
#
# COMPACT_ATOMS: atom_id res chain seq x y z
N MET A 1 -10.38 -0.08 8.14
CA MET A 1 -9.18 -0.29 8.97
C MET A 1 -8.03 0.48 8.35
N VAL A 2 -7.15 1.10 9.14
CA VAL A 2 -5.97 1.82 8.64
C VAL A 2 -4.73 1.25 9.31
N LYS A 3 -3.69 0.99 8.54
CA LYS A 3 -2.39 0.51 9.00
C LYS A 3 -1.28 1.33 8.34
N ASN A 4 -0.40 1.86 9.15
CA ASN A 4 0.78 2.59 8.71
C ASN A 4 1.99 1.67 8.78
N SER A 5 2.87 1.72 7.78
CA SER A 5 4.11 0.93 7.77
C SER A 5 5.21 1.68 7.03
N SER A 6 6.46 1.53 7.48
CA SER A 6 7.62 2.03 6.74
C SER A 6 8.01 1.01 5.68
N ILE A 7 8.28 1.47 4.46
CA ILE A 7 8.77 0.63 3.34
C ILE A 7 10.25 0.90 3.02
N GLY A 8 10.92 1.70 3.85
CA GLY A 8 12.31 2.12 3.64
C GLY A 8 12.43 3.34 2.74
N ALA A 9 13.67 3.78 2.49
CA ALA A 9 13.99 4.97 1.68
C ALA A 9 13.24 6.26 2.13
N GLY A 10 13.02 6.41 3.44
CA GLY A 10 12.26 7.54 3.99
C GLY A 10 10.78 7.54 3.62
N THR A 11 10.24 6.45 3.05
CA THR A 11 8.85 6.37 2.60
C THR A 11 8.02 5.51 3.55
N GLY A 12 6.85 6.04 3.92
CA GLY A 12 5.79 5.35 4.62
C GLY A 12 4.59 5.09 3.72
N VAL A 13 3.85 4.03 4.05
CA VAL A 13 2.59 3.65 3.40
C VAL A 13 1.46 3.65 4.42
N ARG A 14 0.34 4.28 4.06
CA ARG A 14 -0.92 4.23 4.79
C ARG A 14 -1.83 3.31 4.02
N MET A 15 -1.95 2.08 4.49
CA MET A 15 -2.82 1.05 3.93
C MET A 15 -4.19 1.16 4.59
N THR A 16 -5.23 1.36 3.79
CA THR A 16 -6.61 1.40 4.24
C THR A 16 -7.36 0.23 3.63
N MET A 17 -8.13 -0.48 4.46
CA MET A 17 -9.08 -1.50 4.01
C MET A 17 -10.49 -1.05 4.36
N SER A 18 -11.32 -0.77 3.34
CA SER A 18 -12.72 -0.35 3.46
C SER A 18 -13.64 -1.21 2.57
N PRO A 19 -14.97 -1.20 2.77
CA PRO A 19 -15.90 -1.96 1.93
C PRO A 19 -15.74 -1.69 0.43
N GLN A 20 -15.31 -0.49 0.07
CA GLN A 20 -15.02 -0.06 -1.30
C GLN A 20 -13.69 -0.63 -1.85
N GLY A 21 -12.87 -1.24 -1.00
CA GLY A 21 -11.62 -1.89 -1.37
C GLY A 21 -10.41 -1.40 -0.57
N PRO A 22 -9.24 -1.97 -0.88
CA PRO A 22 -7.96 -1.51 -0.35
C PRO A 22 -7.53 -0.20 -1.03
N SER A 23 -6.87 0.67 -0.26
CA SER A 23 -6.13 1.81 -0.80
C SER A 23 -4.80 2.04 -0.10
N VAL A 24 -3.81 2.57 -0.81
CA VAL A 24 -2.50 2.92 -0.26
C VAL A 24 -2.15 4.35 -0.60
N ASP A 25 -1.93 5.16 0.43
CA ASP A 25 -1.33 6.49 0.29
C ASP A 25 0.13 6.47 0.72
N PHE A 26 0.97 7.22 0.01
CA PHE A 26 2.39 7.35 0.31
C PHE A 26 2.67 8.66 1.04
N TYR A 27 3.53 8.59 2.06
CA TYR A 27 3.97 9.74 2.83
C TYR A 27 5.45 9.64 3.16
N ASP A 28 6.08 10.78 3.43
CA ASP A 28 7.44 10.82 3.94
C ASP A 28 7.43 10.37 5.41
N TRP A 29 8.23 9.37 5.73
CA TRP A 29 8.26 8.76 7.05
C TRP A 29 8.79 9.70 8.14
N VAL A 30 9.56 10.73 7.77
CA VAL A 30 10.19 11.67 8.70
C VAL A 30 9.22 12.79 9.09
N ASP A 31 8.57 13.42 8.12
CA ASP A 31 7.71 14.59 8.37
C ASP A 31 6.21 14.33 8.18
N GLY A 32 5.83 13.15 7.69
CA GLY A 32 4.44 12.75 7.47
C GLY A 32 3.77 13.41 6.26
N SER A 33 4.52 14.17 5.44
CA SER A 33 4.00 14.85 4.26
C SER A 33 3.61 13.84 3.18
N ARG A 34 2.55 14.13 2.43
CA ARG A 34 2.08 13.23 1.36
C ARG A 34 3.02 13.29 0.16
N ILE A 35 3.47 12.14 -0.32
CA ILE A 35 4.30 12.03 -1.53
C ILE A 35 3.39 11.99 -2.75
N THR A 36 2.95 13.16 -3.21
CA THR A 36 1.98 13.30 -4.32
C THR A 36 2.44 12.70 -5.64
N ARG A 37 3.75 12.66 -5.90
CA ARG A 37 4.33 12.06 -7.13
C ARG A 37 4.09 10.56 -7.27
N LEU A 38 3.81 9.85 -6.17
CA LEU A 38 3.50 8.41 -6.19
C LEU A 38 1.99 8.17 -6.35
N GLY A 39 1.15 9.19 -6.15
CA GLY A 39 -0.30 9.05 -6.20
C GLY A 39 -0.86 8.18 -5.08
N THR A 40 -1.91 7.44 -5.40
CA THR A 40 -2.60 6.50 -4.50
C THR A 40 -2.79 5.18 -5.26
N LEU A 41 -2.62 4.06 -4.57
CA LEU A 41 -2.99 2.75 -5.10
C LEU A 41 -4.40 2.37 -4.64
N ASP A 42 -5.15 1.74 -5.52
CA ASP A 42 -6.50 1.23 -5.26
C ASP A 42 -6.84 0.10 -6.25
N ARG A 43 -8.11 -0.35 -6.29
CA ARG A 43 -8.56 -1.38 -7.24
C ARG A 43 -8.38 -0.98 -8.71
N ALA A 44 -8.51 0.30 -9.05
CA ALA A 44 -8.38 0.79 -10.42
C ALA A 44 -6.91 0.98 -10.81
N ARG A 45 -6.05 1.33 -9.84
CA ARG A 45 -4.61 1.50 -10.01
C ARG A 45 -3.88 0.72 -8.92
N PRO A 46 -3.80 -0.62 -9.01
CA PRO A 46 -3.23 -1.42 -7.95
C PRO A 46 -1.71 -1.35 -7.90
N LYS A 47 -1.04 -0.87 -8.95
CA LYS A 47 0.42 -0.84 -9.06
C LYS A 47 0.93 0.55 -9.43
N LEU A 48 2.06 0.95 -8.85
CA LEU A 48 2.82 2.13 -9.30
C LEU A 48 3.37 1.94 -10.73
N PRO A 49 3.51 3.03 -11.50
CA PRO A 49 4.24 2.98 -12.75
C PRO A 49 5.72 2.67 -12.50
N ASP A 50 6.38 1.98 -13.45
CA ASP A 50 7.79 1.63 -13.29
C ASP A 50 8.72 2.87 -13.18
N SER A 51 8.25 4.04 -13.65
CA SER A 51 8.93 5.33 -13.49
C SER A 51 8.95 5.88 -12.06
N ALA A 52 8.27 5.23 -11.11
CA ALA A 52 8.20 5.69 -9.71
C ALA A 52 9.51 5.52 -8.93
N GLY A 53 10.43 4.68 -9.44
CA GLY A 53 11.72 4.37 -8.81
C GLY A 53 11.65 3.38 -7.63
N ILE A 54 10.44 2.96 -7.26
CA ILE A 54 10.14 1.91 -6.29
C ILE A 54 9.01 1.02 -6.86
N TYR A 55 8.91 -0.20 -6.35
CA TYR A 55 7.83 -1.11 -6.73
C TYR A 55 6.82 -1.20 -5.60
N GLU A 56 5.57 -0.85 -5.88
CA GLU A 56 4.47 -1.02 -4.94
C GLU A 56 3.25 -1.52 -5.71
N GLU A 57 2.66 -2.62 -5.21
CA GLU A 57 1.52 -3.28 -5.83
C GLU A 57 0.57 -3.85 -4.77
N ILE A 58 -0.72 -3.53 -4.88
CA ILE A 58 -1.79 -4.23 -4.18
C ILE A 58 -2.05 -5.54 -4.92
N VAL A 59 -1.64 -6.64 -4.31
CA VAL A 59 -1.93 -8.01 -4.76
C VAL A 59 -3.33 -8.38 -4.29
N GLU A 60 -4.11 -9.01 -5.20
CA GLU A 60 -5.51 -9.39 -4.97
C GLU A 60 -6.41 -8.22 -4.49
N PRO A 61 -6.50 -7.09 -5.23
CA PRO A 61 -7.20 -5.89 -4.75
C PRO A 61 -8.73 -6.08 -4.57
N ASN A 62 -9.30 -7.16 -5.10
CA ASN A 62 -10.71 -7.52 -4.98
C ASN A 62 -10.96 -8.61 -3.92
N SER A 63 -9.94 -9.03 -3.17
CA SER A 63 -10.03 -10.04 -2.12
C SER A 63 -10.38 -9.42 -0.76
N TRP A 64 -10.81 -10.26 0.18
CA TRP A 64 -10.98 -9.89 1.59
C TRP A 64 -9.65 -9.79 2.35
N ALA A 65 -8.55 -10.22 1.72
CA ALA A 65 -7.21 -10.21 2.30
C ALA A 65 -6.15 -9.68 1.31
N PRO A 66 -6.27 -8.42 0.84
CA PRO A 66 -5.27 -7.85 -0.05
C PRO A 66 -3.94 -7.66 0.68
N GLN A 67 -2.85 -7.74 -0.09
CA GLN A 67 -1.49 -7.52 0.40
C GLN A 67 -0.79 -6.46 -0.43
N LEU A 68 0.04 -5.65 0.22
CA LEU A 68 0.93 -4.73 -0.46
C LEU A 68 2.28 -5.42 -0.66
N LYS A 69 2.64 -5.63 -1.93
CA LYS A 69 3.95 -6.09 -2.36
C LYS A 69 4.85 -4.88 -2.63
N SER A 70 5.87 -4.72 -1.81
CA SER A 70 6.77 -3.57 -1.78
C SER A 70 8.19 -3.99 -2.13
N LYS A 71 8.91 -3.16 -2.89
CA LYS A 71 10.36 -3.26 -3.06
C LYS A 71 10.94 -1.87 -3.30
N THR A 72 11.74 -1.41 -2.35
CA THR A 72 12.45 -0.13 -2.40
C THR A 72 13.95 -0.36 -2.65
N GLN A 73 14.62 0.63 -3.23
CA GLN A 73 16.04 0.53 -3.61
C GLN A 73 16.99 0.39 -2.39
N GLY A 74 16.51 0.67 -1.18
CA GLY A 74 17.24 0.50 0.09
C GLY A 74 16.59 -0.48 1.08
N GLY A 75 15.64 -1.30 0.61
CA GLY A 75 14.93 -2.30 1.42
C GLY A 75 15.62 -3.67 1.46
N PRO A 76 15.01 -4.68 2.10
CA PRO A 76 15.51 -6.05 2.12
C PRO A 76 15.72 -6.59 0.69
N THR A 77 16.62 -7.56 0.53
CA THR A 77 16.95 -8.20 -0.75
C THR A 77 15.78 -9.03 -1.28
N GLY A 78 14.74 -8.39 -1.81
CA GLY A 78 13.52 -9.05 -2.28
C GLY A 78 12.27 -8.17 -2.20
N TYR A 79 11.12 -8.79 -2.47
CA TYR A 79 9.83 -8.15 -2.21
C TYR A 79 9.42 -8.37 -0.76
N ALA A 80 9.00 -7.30 -0.09
CA ALA A 80 8.30 -7.37 1.18
C ALA A 80 6.79 -7.46 0.93
N PHE A 81 6.08 -8.22 1.77
CA PHE A 81 4.63 -8.33 1.73
C PHE A 81 4.04 -7.79 3.02
N LEU A 82 3.10 -6.86 2.89
CA LEU A 82 2.45 -6.18 4.00
C LEU A 82 0.94 -6.43 3.94
N ASP A 83 0.39 -7.05 4.97
CA ASP A 83 -1.06 -7.23 5.06
C ASP A 83 -1.75 -5.90 5.38
N PHE A 84 -2.83 -5.59 4.65
CA PHE A 84 -3.72 -4.45 4.92
C PHE A 84 -4.46 -4.56 6.26
N GLY A 85 -4.49 -5.77 6.83
CA GLY A 85 -5.29 -6.13 7.99
C GLY A 85 -6.62 -6.76 7.61
N LYS A 86 -7.12 -7.66 8.45
CA LYS A 86 -8.40 -8.32 8.22
C LYS A 86 -9.53 -7.35 8.52
N MET A 87 -10.52 -7.29 7.63
CA MET A 87 -11.79 -6.66 7.99
C MET A 87 -12.46 -7.39 9.16
N PRO A 88 -13.19 -6.67 10.03
CA PRO A 88 -14.09 -7.31 10.99
C PRO A 88 -15.06 -8.24 10.26
N LYS A 89 -15.32 -9.42 10.84
CA LYS A 89 -16.29 -10.39 10.28
C LYS A 89 -17.63 -9.69 10.05
N GLY A 90 -18.19 -9.80 8.84
CA GLY A 90 -19.51 -9.27 8.49
C GLY A 90 -19.52 -7.98 7.64
N CYS A 91 -18.37 -7.46 7.20
CA CYS A 91 -18.34 -6.36 6.22
C CYS A 91 -18.47 -6.89 4.78
N PRO A 92 -19.49 -6.47 4.01
CA PRO A 92 -19.57 -6.77 2.58
C PRO A 92 -18.46 -6.01 1.83
N LEU A 93 -17.86 -6.64 0.82
CA LEU A 93 -17.11 -5.91 -0.21
C LEU A 93 -18.14 -5.40 -1.23
N TYR A 94 -18.12 -4.12 -1.52
CA TYR A 94 -18.96 -3.48 -2.55
C TYR A 94 -18.11 -3.07 -3.74
#